data_AF-A0A965CEM6-F1
#
_entry.id   AF-A0A965CEM6-F1
#
_cell.length_a   1.000
_cell.length_b   1.000
_cell.length_c   1.000
_cell.angle_alpha   90.00
_cell.angle_beta   90.00
_cell.angle_gamma   90.00
#
_symmetry.space_group_name_H-M   'P 1'
#
loop_
_entity.id
_entity.type
_entity.pdbx_description
1 polymer ?
#
loop_
_entity_poly.entity_id
_entity_poly.type
_entity_poly.pdbx_seq_one_letter_code
_entity_poly.pdbx_strand_id
1 'polypeptide(L)'
;MDIALIGFFGGIFIVPLYTLVQSIAEKTHQSRVIAANNILNALFMVMSAGFSMLVFSFGMNIPQLFLMTALLNLLVVCGLCWHQPEYWRRMLQWLKF
;
A
#
# COMPACT_ATOMS: atom_id res chain seq x y z
N MET A 1 -20.14 2.89 -7.48
CA MET A 1 -19.05 3.85 -7.77
C MET A 1 -17.79 3.51 -6.97
N ASP A 2 -17.91 2.99 -5.75
CA ASP A 2 -16.76 2.69 -4.86
C ASP A 2 -15.73 1.72 -5.47
N ILE A 3 -16.19 0.58 -6.02
CA ILE A 3 -15.29 -0.41 -6.63
C ILE A 3 -14.56 0.17 -7.86
N ALA A 4 -15.23 1.03 -8.64
CA ALA A 4 -14.63 1.68 -9.80
C ALA A 4 -13.55 2.67 -9.38
N LEU A 5 -13.80 3.48 -8.34
CA LEU A 5 -12.82 4.43 -7.80
C LEU A 5 -11.63 3.69 -7.16
N ILE A 6 -11.88 2.64 -6.37
CA ILE A 6 -10.83 1.80 -5.80
C ILE A 6 -9.97 1.16 -6.90
N GLY A 7 -10.58 0.63 -7.95
CA GLY A 7 -9.86 0.05 -9.09
C GLY A 7 -9.04 1.09 -9.85
N PHE A 8 -9.59 2.28 -10.09
CA PHE A 8 -8.90 3.37 -10.79
C PHE A 8 -7.67 3.87 -10.01
N PHE A 9 -7.85 4.26 -8.74
CA PHE A 9 -6.76 4.75 -7.90
C PHE A 9 -5.75 3.65 -7.57
N GLY A 10 -6.23 2.42 -7.33
CA GLY A 10 -5.38 1.25 -7.11
C GLY A 10 -4.50 0.96 -8.33
N GLY A 11 -5.06 1.03 -9.54
CA GLY A 11 -4.34 0.83 -10.80
C GLY A 11 -3.24 1.86 -11.05
N ILE A 12 -3.55 3.14 -10.84
CA ILE A 12 -2.57 4.25 -10.99
C ILE A 12 -1.39 4.09 -10.03
N PHE A 13 -1.61 3.52 -8.84
CA PHE A 13 -0.55 3.29 -7.87
C PHE A 13 0.26 2.02 -8.14
N ILE A 14 -0.41 0.87 -8.32
CA ILE A 14 0.25 -0.43 -8.31
C ILE A 14 1.10 -0.69 -9.56
N VAL A 15 0.66 -0.20 -10.73
CA VAL A 15 1.34 -0.46 -12.01
C VAL A 15 2.72 0.23 -12.08
N PRO A 16 2.85 1.54 -11.79
CA PRO A 16 4.16 2.20 -11.73
C PRO A 16 5.05 1.64 -10.63
N LEU A 17 4.48 1.25 -9.48
CA LEU A 17 5.26 0.69 -8.39
C LEU A 17 5.90 -0.65 -8.78
N TYR A 18 5.13 -1.56 -9.37
CA TYR A 18 5.65 -2.86 -9.78
C TYR A 18 6.65 -2.75 -10.93
N THR A 19 6.41 -1.85 -11.88
CA THR A 19 7.39 -1.59 -12.95
C THR A 19 8.67 -0.96 -12.43
N LEU A 20 8.60 -0.05 -11.46
CA LEU A 20 9.77 0.51 -10.77
C LEU A 20 10.58 -0.58 -10.05
N VAL A 21 9.93 -1.41 -9.22
CA VAL A 21 10.59 -2.51 -8.50
C VAL A 21 11.24 -3.49 -9.49
N GLN A 22 10.56 -3.83 -10.58
CA GLN A 22 11.11 -4.69 -11.63
C GLN A 22 12.28 -4.03 -12.39
N SER A 23 12.26 -2.71 -12.59
CA SER A 23 13.34 -1.98 -13.28
C SER A 23 14.63 -1.92 -12.48
N ILE A 24 14.54 -1.93 -11.15
CA ILE A 24 15.69 -1.94 -10.24
C ILE A 24 16.27 -3.36 -10.12
N ALA A 25 15.44 -4.40 -10.29
CA ALA A 25 15.86 -5.79 -10.26
C ALA A 25 16.61 -6.20 -11.53
N GLU A 26 17.74 -6.89 -11.37
CA GLU A 26 18.44 -7.52 -12.48
C GLU A 26 17.52 -8.50 -13.21
N LYS A 27 17.59 -8.53 -14.56
CA LYS A 27 16.71 -9.39 -15.40
C LYS A 27 16.69 -10.86 -14.95
N THR A 28 17.84 -11.39 -14.52
CA THR A 28 17.99 -12.77 -14.01
C THR A 28 17.27 -13.01 -12.68
N HIS A 29 17.06 -11.95 -11.89
CA HIS A 29 16.48 -11.99 -10.55
C HIS A 29 15.03 -11.48 -10.49
N GLN A 30 14.50 -10.88 -11.56
CA GLN A 30 13.13 -10.33 -11.61
C GLN A 30 12.07 -11.34 -11.16
N SER A 31 12.15 -12.60 -11.62
CA SER A 31 11.21 -13.65 -11.21
C SER A 31 11.24 -13.93 -9.70
N ARG A 32 12.42 -13.88 -9.07
CA ARG A 32 12.57 -14.05 -7.61
C ARG A 32 11.99 -12.86 -6.84
N VAL A 33 12.21 -11.65 -7.34
CA VAL A 33 11.64 -10.42 -6.75
C VAL A 33 10.10 -10.45 -6.80
N ILE A 34 9.52 -10.85 -7.93
CA ILE A 34 8.07 -11.01 -8.07
C ILE A 34 7.54 -12.10 -7.12
N ALA A 35 8.24 -13.24 -7.02
CA ALA A 35 7.87 -14.32 -6.10
C ALA A 35 7.89 -13.85 -4.64
N ALA A 36 8.95 -13.13 -4.23
CA ALA A 36 9.04 -12.55 -2.89
C ALA A 36 7.91 -11.54 -2.63
N ASN A 37 7.57 -10.70 -3.61
CA ASN A 37 6.45 -9.76 -3.51
C ASN A 37 5.11 -10.48 -3.33
N ASN A 38 4.86 -11.58 -4.05
CA ASN A 38 3.65 -12.37 -3.88
C ASN A 38 3.57 -13.05 -2.50
N ILE A 39 4.69 -13.56 -1.97
CA ILE A 39 4.75 -14.12 -0.62
C ILE A 39 4.42 -13.04 0.42
N LEU A 40 5.01 -11.85 0.29
CA LEU A 40 4.73 -10.73 1.19
C LEU A 40 3.25 -10.32 1.10
N ASN A 41 2.69 -10.19 -0.10
CA ASN A 41 1.28 -9.88 -0.28
C ASN A 41 0.38 -10.92 0.38
N ALA A 42 0.66 -12.21 0.21
CA ALA A 42 -0.10 -13.28 0.86
C ALA A 42 -0.01 -13.20 2.39
N LEU A 43 1.18 -12.94 2.93
CA LEU A 43 1.39 -12.74 4.37
C LEU A 43 0.59 -11.53 4.88
N PHE A 44 0.60 -10.40 4.17
CA PHE A 44 -0.21 -9.23 4.51
C PHE A 44 -1.71 -9.49 4.42
N MET A 45 -2.18 -10.29 3.46
CA MET A 45 -3.59 -10.69 3.39
C MET A 45 -4.02 -11.50 4.63
N VAL A 46 -3.21 -12.45 5.09
CA VAL A 46 -3.48 -13.23 6.31
C VAL A 46 -3.51 -12.33 7.54
N MET A 47 -2.52 -11.43 7.67
CA MET A 47 -2.49 -10.46 8.78
C MET A 47 -3.70 -9.51 8.75
N SER A 48 -4.10 -9.04 7.56
CA SER A 48 -5.27 -8.18 7.37
C SER A 48 -6.57 -8.89 7.76
N ALA A 49 -6.70 -10.17 7.43
CA ALA A 49 -7.83 -10.99 7.86
C ALA A 49 -7.87 -11.13 9.39
N GLY A 50 -6.72 -11.41 10.01
CA GLY A 50 -6.57 -11.45 11.47
C GLY A 50 -6.94 -10.13 12.15
N PHE A 51 -6.43 -9.01 11.62
CA PHE A 51 -6.77 -7.67 12.10
C PHE A 51 -8.27 -7.38 11.97
N SER A 52 -8.89 -7.73 10.83
CA SER A 52 -10.32 -7.52 10.60
C SER A 52 -11.17 -8.33 11.57
N MET A 53 -10.81 -9.59 11.83
CA MET A 53 -11.48 -10.43 12.83
C MET A 53 -11.40 -9.82 14.23
N LEU A 54 -10.22 -9.29 14.62
CA LEU A 54 -10.03 -8.62 15.91
C LEU A 54 -10.89 -7.36 16.03
N VAL A 55 -10.92 -6.52 14.99
CA VAL A 55 -11.75 -5.30 14.96
C VAL A 55 -13.23 -5.66 15.10
N PHE A 56 -13.71 -6.66 14.35
CA PHE A 56 -15.11 -7.10 14.44
C PHE A 56 -15.44 -7.77 15.77
N SER A 57 -14.47 -8.39 16.45
CA SER A 57 -14.68 -8.93 17.80
C SER A 57 -15.03 -7.86 18.83
N PHE A 58 -14.67 -6.58 18.59
CA PHE A 58 -15.09 -5.45 19.42
C PHE A 58 -16.46 -4.89 19.03
N GLY A 59 -17.21 -5.53 18.12
CA GLY A 59 -18.51 -5.07 17.65
C GLY A 59 -18.45 -3.90 16.67
N MET A 60 -17.27 -3.61 16.11
CA MET A 60 -17.09 -2.54 15.12
C MET A 60 -17.65 -2.93 13.75
N ASN A 61 -18.06 -1.94 12.96
CA ASN A 61 -18.64 -2.14 11.63
C ASN A 61 -17.63 -1.86 10.50
N ILE A 62 -17.98 -2.25 9.26
CA ILE A 62 -17.14 -2.07 8.06
C ILE A 62 -16.58 -0.64 7.90
N PRO A 63 -17.36 0.46 8.10
CA PRO A 63 -16.80 1.81 7.99
C PRO A 63 -15.69 2.11 9.00
N GLN A 64 -15.76 1.54 10.21
CA GLN A 64 -14.75 1.72 11.25
C GLN A 64 -13.47 0.94 10.91
N LEU A 65 -13.59 -0.24 10.29
CA LEU A 65 -12.44 -0.97 9.76
C LEU A 65 -11.69 -0.14 8.71
N PHE A 66 -12.42 0.46 7.77
CA PHE A 66 -11.82 1.37 6.77
C PHE A 66 -11.18 2.60 7.42
N LEU A 67 -11.83 3.20 8.42
CA LEU A 67 -11.29 4.35 9.15
C LEU A 67 -9.98 4.00 9.88
N MET A 68 -9.95 2.88 10.61
CA MET A 68 -8.72 2.42 11.27
C MET A 68 -7.62 2.14 10.26
N THR A 69 -7.95 1.50 9.13
CA THR A 69 -6.99 1.21 8.06
C THR A 69 -6.44 2.49 7.45
N ALA A 70 -7.28 3.51 7.22
CA ALA A 70 -6.89 4.82 6.72
C ALA A 70 -5.96 5.56 7.70
N LEU A 71 -6.26 5.52 9.01
CA LEU A 71 -5.41 6.12 10.04
C LEU A 71 -4.05 5.42 10.14
N LEU A 72 -4.02 4.08 10.12
CA LEU A 72 -2.77 3.32 10.11
C LEU A 72 -1.95 3.63 8.86
N ASN A 73 -2.59 3.72 7.69
CA ASN A 73 -1.93 4.10 6.45
C ASN A 73 -1.32 5.52 6.54
N LEU A 74 -2.07 6.48 7.07
CA LEU A 74 -1.58 7.85 7.31
C LEU A 74 -0.35 7.86 8.21
N LEU A 75 -0.36 7.09 9.32
CA LEU A 75 0.79 6.96 10.21
C LEU A 75 2.03 6.41 9.49
N VAL A 76 1.85 5.38 8.66
CA VAL A 76 2.94 4.79 7.87
C VAL A 76 3.49 5.80 6.85
N VAL A 77 2.63 6.52 6.14
CA VAL A 77 3.03 7.54 5.17
C VAL A 77 3.78 8.69 5.85
N CYS A 78 3.29 9.16 6.99
CA CYS A 78 3.98 10.16 7.80
C CYS A 78 5.37 9.67 8.26
N GLY A 79 5.45 8.43 8.76
CA GLY A 79 6.71 7.81 9.16
C GLY A 79 7.71 7.66 8.00
N LEU A 80 7.22 7.31 6.80
CA LEU A 80 8.03 7.21 5.59
C LEU A 80 8.56 8.60 5.16
N CYS A 81 7.69 9.61 5.16
CA CYS A 81 8.07 10.99 4.80
C CYS A 81 9.08 11.58 5.80
N TRP A 82 8.99 11.20 7.08
CA TRP A 82 9.95 11.60 8.10
C TRP A 82 11.34 10.99 7.87
N HIS A 83 11.42 9.68 7.59
CA HIS A 83 12.70 8.98 7.37
C HIS A 83 13.34 9.31 6.02
N GLN A 84 12.51 9.52 4.99
CA GLN A 84 12.95 9.74 3.62
C GLN A 84 12.34 11.06 3.11
N PRO A 85 12.93 12.22 3.48
CA PRO A 85 12.38 13.54 3.16
C PRO A 85 12.33 13.84 1.66
N GLU A 86 12.96 13.01 0.83
CA GLU A 86 12.79 13.06 -0.63
C GLU A 86 11.35 12.82 -1.06
N TYR A 87 10.58 11.93 -0.41
CA TYR A 87 9.19 11.68 -0.79
C TYR A 87 8.33 12.92 -0.59
N TRP A 88 8.50 13.60 0.55
CA TRP A 88 7.81 14.87 0.82
C TRP A 88 8.17 15.94 -0.20
N ARG A 89 9.46 16.09 -0.53
CA ARG A 89 9.92 17.07 -1.54
C ARG A 89 9.37 16.78 -2.94
N ARG A 90 9.37 15.51 -3.37
CA ARG A 90 8.81 15.09 -4.67
C ARG A 90 7.30 15.27 -4.72
N MET A 91 6.59 15.00 -3.63
CA MET A 91 5.14 15.23 -3.54
C MET A 91 4.80 16.73 -3.68
N LEU A 92 5.56 17.60 -3.02
CA LEU A 92 5.40 19.05 -3.15
C LEU A 92 5.76 19.58 -4.54
N GLN A 93 6.71 18.95 -5.25
CA GLN A 93 7.04 19.29 -6.64
C GLN A 93 5.90 18.91 -7.60
N TRP A 94 5.25 17.77 -7.38
CA TRP A 94 4.06 17.36 -8.14
C TRP A 94 2.86 18.30 -7.95
N LEU A 95 2.71 18.90 -6.76
CA LEU A 95 1.66 19.88 -6.47
C LEU A 95 1.97 21.29 -7.02
N LYS A 96 3.21 21.53 -7.47
CA LYS A 96 3.68 22.82 -8.01
C LYS A 96 3.62 22.90 -9.55
N PHE A 97 2.89 21.98 -10.19
CA PHE A 97 2.46 22.15 -11.57
C PHE A 97 1.27 23.12 -11.66
#